data_AF-A0A093FUI0-F1
#
_entry.id   AF-A0A093FUI0-F1
#
_cell.length_a   1.000
_cell.length_b   1.000
_cell.length_c   1.000
_cell.angle_alpha   90.00
_cell.angle_beta   90.00
_cell.angle_gamma   90.00
#
_symmetry.space_group_name_H-M   'P 1'
#
loop_
_entity.id
_entity.type
_entity.pdbx_description
1 polymer ?
#
loop_
_entity_poly.entity_id
_entity_poly.type
_entity_poly.pdbx_seq_one_letter_code
_entity_poly.pdbx_strand_id
1 'polypeptide(L)'
;PIPQTAEPPDPKTCSPGEYLEYFIFPVLLPGMAELLHRAKKEKCFERKRTKFIASDFLTEWLYNKNPKRKDESFTEFFSIPFVKDWLKDHPRPPTPLSLRLSEEEASIVIQSFWRGYRVRCDSEIQELRQWQKQLREVKNITKVVEEFWAKQEAKSK
;
A
#
# COMPACT_ATOMS: atom_id res chain seq x y z
N PRO A 1 29.72 -14.59 19.10
CA PRO A 1 30.36 -13.98 20.31
C PRO A 1 30.88 -12.59 19.95
N ILE A 2 30.20 -11.53 20.41
CA ILE A 2 30.74 -10.17 20.32
C ILE A 2 31.92 -10.13 21.30
N PRO A 3 33.13 -9.70 20.89
CA PRO A 3 34.24 -9.55 21.82
C PRO A 3 33.83 -8.53 22.89
N GLN A 4 33.59 -9.02 24.10
CA GLN A 4 33.56 -8.17 25.28
C GLN A 4 35.02 -7.78 25.56
N THR A 5 35.25 -6.51 25.91
CA THR A 5 36.52 -5.92 26.37
C THR A 5 37.57 -5.53 25.32
N ALA A 6 37.20 -4.68 24.36
CA ALA A 6 38.13 -3.68 23.80
C ALA A 6 37.49 -2.30 23.95
N GLU A 7 38.26 -1.30 24.38
CA GLU A 7 37.76 0.08 24.41
C GLU A 7 37.25 0.48 23.02
N PRO A 8 36.10 1.17 22.92
CA PRO A 8 35.57 1.56 21.63
C PRO A 8 36.59 2.49 20.94
N PRO A 9 36.96 2.21 19.67
CA PRO A 9 37.92 3.01 18.93
C PRO A 9 37.35 4.43 18.70
N ASP A 10 38.20 5.43 18.54
CA ASP A 10 37.73 6.81 18.29
C ASP A 10 36.88 6.84 17.00
N PRO A 11 35.59 7.24 17.07
CA PRO A 11 34.68 7.26 15.93
C PRO A 11 35.17 8.11 14.75
N LYS A 12 36.07 9.07 14.97
CA LYS A 12 36.58 9.97 13.93
C LYS A 12 37.82 9.43 13.22
N THR A 13 38.52 8.47 13.81
CA THR A 13 39.81 7.98 13.30
C THR A 13 39.83 6.49 13.03
N CYS A 14 38.80 5.74 13.45
CA CYS A 14 38.69 4.31 13.19
C CYS A 14 38.39 4.01 11.71
N SER A 15 38.64 2.77 11.31
CA SER A 15 38.27 2.31 9.97
C SER A 15 36.74 2.23 9.82
N PRO A 16 36.20 2.29 8.59
CA PRO A 16 34.76 2.12 8.36
C PRO A 16 34.20 0.80 8.90
N GLY A 17 34.98 -0.28 8.88
CA GLY A 17 34.58 -1.58 9.43
C GLY A 17 34.40 -1.53 10.94
N GLU A 18 35.40 -1.00 11.65
CA GLU A 18 35.33 -0.79 13.10
C GLU A 18 34.19 0.16 13.46
N TYR A 19 33.97 1.21 12.68
CA TYR A 19 32.86 2.13 12.92
C TYR A 19 31.50 1.41 12.89
N LEU A 20 31.30 0.58 11.86
CA LEU A 20 30.08 -0.22 11.74
C LEU A 20 29.93 -1.19 12.91
N GLU A 21 30.99 -1.93 13.25
CA GLU A 21 30.97 -2.95 14.31
C GLU A 21 30.70 -2.38 15.70
N TYR A 22 31.30 -1.23 16.04
CA TYR A 22 31.22 -0.66 17.38
C TYR A 22 30.06 0.34 17.56
N PHE A 23 29.67 1.08 16.52
CA PHE A 23 28.68 2.16 16.66
C PHE A 23 27.34 1.88 15.98
N ILE A 24 27.32 1.12 14.88
CA ILE A 24 26.10 0.90 14.10
C ILE A 24 25.46 -0.45 14.42
N PHE A 25 26.21 -1.55 14.29
CA PHE A 25 25.71 -2.91 14.46
C PHE A 25 25.10 -3.20 15.84
N PRO A 26 25.62 -2.70 16.98
CA PRO A 26 25.02 -2.96 18.28
C PRO A 26 23.59 -2.39 18.39
N VAL A 27 23.28 -1.35 17.62
CA VAL A 27 21.94 -0.73 17.56
C VAL A 27 21.10 -1.35 16.45
N LEU A 28 21.69 -1.57 15.27
CA LEU A 28 20.98 -1.99 14.06
C LEU A 28 20.66 -3.48 14.02
N LEU A 29 21.60 -4.35 14.39
CA LEU A 29 21.42 -5.81 14.27
C LEU A 29 20.24 -6.34 15.11
N PRO A 30 20.01 -5.90 16.36
CA PRO A 30 18.82 -6.31 17.11
C PRO A 30 17.52 -5.89 16.42
N GLY A 31 17.49 -4.69 15.83
CA GLY A 31 16.34 -4.22 15.06
C GLY A 31 16.10 -5.03 13.79
N MET A 32 17.17 -5.40 13.08
CA MET A 32 17.08 -6.28 11.91
C MET A 32 16.62 -7.69 12.30
N ALA A 33 17.05 -8.21 13.45
CA ALA A 33 16.57 -9.49 13.94
C ALA A 33 15.07 -9.45 14.21
N GLU A 34 14.56 -8.43 14.92
CA GLU A 34 13.12 -8.24 15.15
C GLU A 34 12.34 -8.04 13.84
N LEU A 35 12.92 -7.33 12.88
CA LEU A 35 12.36 -7.16 11.54
C LEU A 35 12.16 -8.49 10.84
N LEU A 36 13.13 -9.41 10.92
CA LEU A 36 13.00 -10.75 10.34
C LEU A 36 11.91 -11.57 11.03
N HIS A 37 11.77 -11.45 12.36
CA HIS A 37 10.69 -12.11 13.10
C HIS A 37 9.32 -11.58 12.68
N ARG A 38 9.18 -10.25 12.54
CA ARG A 38 7.96 -9.62 12.05
C ARG A 38 7.66 -10.00 10.61
N ALA A 39 8.66 -9.99 9.72
CA ALA A 39 8.52 -10.38 8.32
C ALA A 39 8.04 -11.84 8.19
N LYS A 40 8.52 -12.75 9.06
CA LYS A 40 8.01 -14.12 9.14
C LYS A 40 6.55 -14.17 9.55
N LYS A 41 6.15 -13.43 10.60
CA LYS A 41 4.74 -13.35 11.05
C LYS A 41 3.81 -12.81 9.96
N GLU A 42 4.27 -11.83 9.19
CA GLU A 42 3.54 -11.26 8.06
C GLU A 42 3.63 -12.10 6.76
N LYS A 43 4.21 -13.31 6.82
CA LYS A 43 4.37 -14.24 5.68
C LYS A 43 5.12 -13.63 4.49
N CYS A 44 6.07 -12.73 4.74
CA CYS A 44 6.84 -12.06 3.68
C CYS A 44 7.76 -13.01 2.91
N PHE A 45 8.17 -14.13 3.51
CA PHE A 45 9.00 -15.14 2.85
C PHE A 45 8.19 -16.15 2.03
N GLU A 46 6.86 -16.16 2.19
CA GLU A 46 5.95 -17.05 1.47
C GLU A 46 5.25 -16.33 0.31
N ARG A 47 4.95 -15.04 0.50
CA ARG A 47 4.15 -14.24 -0.46
C ARG A 47 5.04 -13.32 -1.29
N LYS A 48 4.82 -13.31 -2.61
CA LYS A 48 5.53 -12.42 -3.56
C LYS A 48 5.27 -10.93 -3.33
N ARG A 49 4.12 -10.56 -2.77
CA ARG A 49 3.76 -9.18 -2.44
C ARG A 49 3.13 -9.13 -1.05
N THR A 50 3.53 -8.15 -0.25
CA THR A 50 3.02 -7.93 1.11
C THR A 50 2.73 -6.45 1.35
N LYS A 51 1.87 -6.18 2.34
CA LYS A 51 1.63 -4.82 2.85
C LYS A 51 2.71 -4.34 3.83
N PHE A 52 3.56 -5.25 4.28
CA PHE A 52 4.59 -4.97 5.28
C PHE A 52 5.75 -4.22 4.64
N ILE A 53 6.07 -3.04 5.16
CA ILE A 53 7.20 -2.21 4.71
C ILE A 53 8.32 -2.33 5.74
N ALA A 54 9.40 -3.01 5.35
CA ALA A 54 10.55 -3.28 6.22
C ALA A 54 11.20 -2.00 6.76
N SER A 55 11.37 -0.99 5.90
CA SER A 55 11.95 0.30 6.29
C SER A 55 11.10 1.02 7.34
N ASP A 56 9.78 1.07 7.15
CA ASP A 56 8.86 1.70 8.11
C ASP A 56 8.97 1.05 9.49
N PHE A 57 8.93 -0.29 9.52
CA PHE A 57 9.09 -1.05 10.76
C PHE A 57 10.44 -0.76 11.43
N LEU A 58 11.54 -0.78 10.67
CA LEU A 58 12.86 -0.56 11.24
C LEU A 58 13.02 0.86 11.79
N THR A 59 12.49 1.85 11.08
CA THR A 59 12.48 3.25 11.54
C THR A 59 11.68 3.40 12.82
N GLU A 60 10.47 2.83 12.91
CA GLU A 60 9.67 2.83 14.14
C GLU A 60 10.39 2.12 15.29
N TRP A 61 10.98 0.97 15.02
CA TRP A 61 11.71 0.19 16.03
C TRP A 61 12.90 0.96 16.57
N LEU A 62 13.75 1.51 15.69
CA LEU A 62 14.94 2.29 16.08
C LEU A 62 14.56 3.57 16.82
N TYR A 63 13.48 4.23 16.38
CA TYR A 63 12.98 5.43 17.05
C TYR A 63 12.55 5.12 18.49
N ASN A 64 11.71 4.10 18.69
CA ASN A 64 11.21 3.74 20.01
C ASN A 64 12.24 3.06 20.92
N LYS A 65 13.29 2.45 20.36
CA LYS A 65 14.41 1.86 21.12
C LYS A 65 15.56 2.82 21.36
N ASN A 66 15.43 4.09 20.95
CA ASN A 66 16.44 5.10 21.19
C ASN A 66 16.62 5.34 22.71
N PRO A 67 17.83 5.16 23.27
CA PRO A 67 18.09 5.39 24.70
C PRO A 67 17.76 6.81 25.18
N LYS A 68 17.68 7.79 24.28
CA LYS A 68 17.28 9.17 24.60
C LYS A 68 15.78 9.32 24.86
N ARG A 69 14.96 8.31 24.53
CA ARG A 69 13.50 8.30 24.63
C ARG A 69 12.97 7.32 25.68
N LYS A 70 13.79 6.94 26.67
CA LYS A 70 13.44 5.88 27.65
C LYS A 70 12.13 6.14 28.41
N ASP A 71 11.81 7.40 28.69
CA ASP A 71 10.64 7.81 29.46
C ASP A 71 9.48 8.28 28.58
N GLU A 72 9.62 8.18 27.26
CA GLU A 72 8.58 8.57 26.31
C GLU A 72 7.68 7.39 25.96
N SER A 73 6.41 7.67 25.68
CA SER A 73 5.49 6.65 25.20
C SER A 73 5.86 6.17 23.81
N PHE A 74 5.45 4.93 23.51
CA PHE A 74 5.54 4.38 22.16
C PHE A 74 4.91 5.33 21.13
N THR A 75 5.62 5.57 20.04
CA THR A 75 5.19 6.41 18.93
C THR A 75 5.12 5.57 17.66
N GLU A 76 3.91 5.44 17.09
CA GLU A 76 3.69 4.74 15.84
C GLU A 76 4.36 5.48 14.66
N PHE A 77 4.79 4.75 13.63
CA PHE A 77 5.55 5.23 12.48
C PHE A 77 5.05 6.57 11.91
N PHE A 78 3.76 6.64 11.59
CA PHE A 78 3.15 7.84 10.98
C PHE A 78 3.07 9.05 11.93
N SER A 79 3.26 8.82 13.24
CA SER A 79 3.27 9.85 14.28
C SER A 79 4.67 10.35 14.62
N ILE A 80 5.73 9.70 14.11
CA ILE A 80 7.12 10.14 14.31
C ILE A 80 7.30 11.53 13.66
N PRO A 81 7.85 12.54 14.37
CA PRO A 81 7.86 13.93 13.88
C PRO A 81 8.46 14.10 12.48
N PHE A 82 9.69 13.60 12.26
CA PHE A 82 10.35 13.74 10.96
C PHE A 82 9.66 12.95 9.84
N VAL A 83 8.97 11.85 10.17
CA VAL A 83 8.19 11.07 9.20
C VAL A 83 6.94 11.84 8.83
N LYS A 84 6.20 12.33 9.82
CA LYS A 84 4.97 13.10 9.64
C LYS A 84 5.21 14.36 8.82
N ASP A 85 6.26 15.10 9.15
CA ASP A 85 6.63 16.32 8.45
C ASP A 85 7.03 16.02 7.00
N TRP A 86 7.84 14.99 6.77
CA TRP A 86 8.23 14.56 5.43
C TRP A 86 7.03 14.14 4.57
N LEU A 87 6.11 13.34 5.13
CA LEU A 87 4.95 12.82 4.41
C LEU A 87 3.90 13.90 4.09
N LYS A 88 3.94 15.05 4.76
CA LYS A 88 3.08 16.19 4.45
C LYS A 88 3.36 16.73 3.05
N ASP A 89 4.64 16.89 2.73
CA ASP A 89 5.08 17.42 1.43
C ASP A 89 5.26 16.28 0.40
N HIS A 90 5.45 15.05 0.87
CA HIS A 90 5.69 13.86 0.03
C HIS A 90 4.71 12.73 0.37
N PRO A 91 3.41 12.87 0.03
CA PRO A 91 2.41 11.86 0.35
C PRO A 91 2.72 10.53 -0.37
N ARG A 92 2.65 9.42 0.37
CA ARG A 92 2.87 8.09 -0.22
C ARG A 92 1.68 7.66 -1.09
N PRO A 93 1.93 6.95 -2.20
CA PRO A 93 0.86 6.32 -2.97
C PRO A 93 0.02 5.38 -2.08
N PRO A 94 -1.29 5.28 -2.31
CA PRO A 94 -2.13 4.39 -1.53
C PRO A 94 -1.72 2.93 -1.75
N THR A 95 -1.67 2.17 -0.66
CA THR A 95 -1.43 0.72 -0.73
C THR A 95 -2.49 0.06 -1.63
N PRO A 96 -2.09 -0.77 -2.61
CA PRO A 96 -3.03 -1.44 -3.50
C PRO A 96 -4.14 -2.17 -2.73
N LEU A 97 -5.38 -2.07 -3.20
CA LEU A 97 -6.54 -2.65 -2.53
C LEU A 97 -6.34 -4.15 -2.24
N SER A 98 -5.79 -4.88 -3.20
CA SER A 98 -5.51 -6.32 -3.06
C SER A 98 -4.58 -6.68 -1.89
N LEU A 99 -3.75 -5.75 -1.42
CA LEU A 99 -2.87 -5.95 -0.25
C LEU A 99 -3.52 -5.47 1.06
N ARG A 100 -4.61 -4.71 0.98
CA ARG A 100 -5.34 -4.18 2.13
C ARG A 100 -6.45 -5.12 2.59
N LEU A 101 -7.07 -5.83 1.65
CA LEU A 101 -8.22 -6.70 1.94
C LEU A 101 -7.84 -7.85 2.88
N SER A 102 -8.72 -8.13 3.84
CA SER A 102 -8.69 -9.40 4.57
C SER A 102 -9.06 -10.56 3.62
N GLU A 103 -8.83 -11.79 4.08
CA GLU A 103 -9.21 -12.97 3.31
C GLU A 103 -10.73 -13.04 3.12
N GLU A 104 -11.49 -12.69 4.16
CA GLU A 104 -12.95 -12.62 4.15
C GLU A 104 -13.44 -11.54 3.18
N GLU A 105 -12.90 -10.32 3.26
CA GLU A 105 -13.27 -9.22 2.36
C GLU A 105 -12.96 -9.58 0.90
N ALA A 106 -11.77 -10.13 0.64
CA ALA A 106 -11.38 -10.59 -0.68
C ALA A 106 -12.33 -11.69 -1.18
N SER A 107 -12.73 -12.64 -0.31
CA SER A 107 -13.67 -13.71 -0.66
C SER A 107 -15.04 -13.15 -1.07
N ILE A 108 -15.56 -12.14 -0.36
CA ILE A 108 -16.84 -11.51 -0.66
C ILE A 108 -16.77 -10.84 -2.04
N VAL A 109 -15.68 -10.11 -2.31
CA VAL A 109 -15.45 -9.47 -3.61
C VAL A 109 -15.44 -10.53 -4.71
N ILE A 110 -14.61 -11.55 -4.61
CA ILE A 110 -14.49 -12.62 -5.61
C ILE A 110 -15.84 -13.32 -5.84
N GLN A 111 -16.54 -13.68 -4.77
CA GLN A 111 -17.83 -14.35 -4.86
C GLN A 111 -18.90 -13.45 -5.51
N SER A 112 -18.90 -12.14 -5.21
CA SER A 112 -19.83 -11.19 -5.86
C SER A 112 -19.60 -11.11 -7.36
N PHE A 113 -18.33 -11.06 -7.80
CA PHE A 113 -17.95 -11.09 -9.20
C PHE A 113 -18.38 -12.40 -9.87
N TRP A 114 -18.18 -13.54 -9.21
CA TRP A 114 -18.59 -14.85 -9.72
C TRP A 114 -20.11 -14.98 -9.86
N ARG A 115 -20.88 -14.58 -8.84
CA ARG A 115 -22.36 -14.56 -8.91
C ARG A 115 -22.83 -13.70 -10.08
N GLY A 116 -22.25 -12.51 -10.24
CA GLY A 116 -22.56 -11.64 -11.38
C GLY A 116 -22.14 -12.25 -12.72
N TYR A 117 -21.00 -12.94 -12.79
CA TYR A 117 -20.56 -13.64 -14.01
C TYR A 117 -21.54 -14.75 -14.38
N ARG A 118 -21.97 -15.59 -13.43
CA ARG A 118 -22.94 -16.65 -13.67
C ARG A 118 -24.26 -16.12 -14.22
N VAL A 119 -24.79 -15.04 -13.64
CA VAL A 119 -26.00 -14.38 -14.17
C VAL A 119 -25.78 -13.88 -15.59
N ARG A 120 -24.58 -13.36 -15.92
CA ARG A 120 -24.26 -12.95 -17.29
C ARG A 120 -24.07 -14.12 -18.24
N CYS A 121 -23.82 -15.34 -17.78
CA CYS A 121 -23.75 -16.50 -18.66
C CYS A 121 -25.14 -17.03 -19.06
N ASP A 122 -26.19 -16.63 -18.35
CA ASP A 122 -27.56 -16.99 -18.66
C ASP A 122 -27.97 -16.45 -20.04
N SER A 123 -28.59 -17.31 -20.87
CA SER A 123 -28.98 -16.97 -22.24
C SER A 123 -30.00 -15.85 -22.29
N GLU A 124 -30.98 -15.83 -21.40
CA GLU A 124 -32.01 -14.78 -21.36
C GLU A 124 -31.38 -13.43 -21.00
N ILE A 125 -30.41 -13.45 -20.08
CA ILE A 125 -29.66 -12.24 -19.69
C ILE A 125 -28.74 -11.76 -20.82
N GLN A 126 -28.12 -12.67 -21.56
CA GLN A 126 -27.31 -12.32 -22.74
C GLN A 126 -28.17 -11.69 -23.84
N GLU A 127 -29.33 -12.27 -24.13
CA GLU A 127 -30.29 -11.71 -25.10
C GLU A 127 -30.72 -10.30 -24.68
N LEU A 128 -31.13 -10.13 -23.41
CA LEU A 128 -31.48 -8.82 -22.86
C LEU A 128 -30.34 -7.81 -23.00
N ARG A 129 -29.08 -8.22 -22.74
CA ARG A 129 -27.90 -7.35 -22.89
C ARG A 129 -27.65 -6.94 -24.33
N GLN A 130 -27.82 -7.86 -25.28
CA GLN A 130 -27.70 -7.58 -26.71
C GLN A 130 -28.79 -6.61 -27.15
N TRP A 131 -30.04 -6.86 -26.76
CA TRP A 131 -31.16 -5.98 -27.04
C TRP A 131 -30.95 -4.57 -26.47
N GLN A 132 -30.51 -4.46 -25.21
CA GLN A 132 -30.16 -3.17 -24.60
C GLN A 132 -29.01 -2.46 -25.32
N LYS A 133 -28.03 -3.20 -25.85
CA LYS A 133 -26.94 -2.63 -26.66
C LYS A 133 -27.48 -2.05 -27.97
N GLN A 134 -28.31 -2.82 -28.69
CA GLN A 134 -28.95 -2.36 -29.92
C GLN A 134 -29.80 -1.10 -29.67
N LEU A 135 -30.56 -1.06 -28.57
CA LEU A 135 -31.32 0.15 -28.22
C LEU A 135 -30.44 1.39 -28.02
N ARG A 136 -29.26 1.26 -27.41
CA ARG A 136 -28.32 2.39 -27.26
C ARG A 136 -27.75 2.85 -28.60
N GLU A 137 -27.54 1.92 -29.52
CA GLU A 137 -27.02 2.22 -30.86
C GLU A 137 -28.09 2.87 -31.75
N VAL A 138 -29.34 2.38 -31.68
CA VAL A 138 -30.48 2.87 -32.47
C VAL A 138 -31.02 4.18 -31.91
N LYS A 139 -31.18 4.28 -30.58
CA LYS A 139 -31.62 5.50 -29.90
C LYS A 139 -30.41 6.24 -29.33
N ASN A 140 -29.49 6.63 -30.20
CA ASN A 140 -28.40 7.50 -29.80
C ASN A 140 -28.99 8.87 -29.44
N ILE A 141 -29.24 9.07 -28.13
CA ILE A 141 -29.87 10.27 -27.58
C ILE A 141 -29.15 11.53 -28.06
N THR A 142 -27.82 11.47 -28.23
CA THR A 142 -27.00 12.57 -28.70
C THR A 142 -27.39 12.97 -30.13
N LYS A 143 -27.52 11.99 -31.04
CA LYS A 143 -27.98 12.25 -32.42
C LYS A 143 -29.42 12.76 -32.47
N VAL A 144 -30.30 12.17 -31.66
CA VAL A 144 -31.71 12.59 -31.59
C VAL A 144 -31.84 14.04 -31.10
N VAL A 145 -31.03 14.43 -30.12
CA VAL A 145 -30.99 15.80 -29.58
C VAL A 145 -30.38 16.77 -30.60
N GLU A 146 -29.30 16.38 -31.29
CA GLU A 146 -28.70 17.18 -32.37
C GLU A 146 -29.69 17.44 -33.50
N GLU A 147 -30.37 16.41 -33.99
CA GLU A 147 -31.40 16.55 -35.03
C GLU A 147 -32.60 17.41 -34.58
N PHE A 148 -32.97 17.32 -33.29
CA PHE A 148 -34.03 18.14 -32.72
C PHE A 148 -33.63 19.63 -32.74
N TRP A 149 -32.43 19.97 -32.26
CA TRP A 149 -31.97 21.36 -32.22
C TRP A 149 -31.77 21.94 -33.62
N ALA A 150 -31.20 21.17 -34.56
CA ALA A 150 -31.07 21.59 -35.96
C ALA A 150 -32.43 21.96 -36.58
N LYS A 151 -33.50 21.20 -36.25
CA LYS A 151 -34.86 21.51 -36.69
C LYS A 151 -35.45 22.77 -36.03
N GLN A 152 -35.13 23.03 -34.76
CA GLN A 152 -35.58 24.24 -34.07
C GLN A 152 -34.91 25.50 -34.62
N GLU A 153 -33.60 25.44 -34.85
CA GLU A 153 -32.85 26.55 -35.43
C GLU A 153 -33.31 26.88 -36.87
N ALA A 154 -33.63 25.85 -37.67
CA ALA A 154 -34.17 26.05 -39.02
C ALA A 154 -35.56 26.70 -39.03
N LYS A 155 -36.36 26.55 -37.98
CA LYS A 155 -37.67 27.22 -37.84
C LYS A 155 -37.57 28.68 -37.40
N SER A 156 -36.43 29.08 -36.85
CA SER A 156 -36.19 30.43 -36.35
C SER A 156 -35.48 31.34 -37.38
N LYS A 157 -35.23 30.81 -38.59
CA LYS A 157 -34.82 31.55 -39.79
C LYS A 157 -36.01 31.71 -40.72
#